data_AF-A0A8H4VR35-F1
#
_entry.id   AF-A0A8H4VR35-F1
#
_cell.length_a   1.000
_cell.length_b   1.000
_cell.length_c   1.000
_cell.angle_alpha   90.00
_cell.angle_beta   90.00
_cell.angle_gamma   90.00
#
_symmetry.space_group_name_H-M   'P 1'
#
loop_
_entity.id
_entity.type
_entity.pdbx_description
1 polymer ?
#
loop_
_entity_poly.entity_id
_entity_poly.type
_entity_poly.pdbx_seq_one_letter_code
_entity_poly.pdbx_strand_id
1 'polypeptide(L)'
;MTGGNKRRRVDTGSGPGTISSSDAQKPSMVRLNELIAEAVKYAKTVEPGRGEGPLIKKAKTLTNSLLKAIPVDSKGIQYEEKTASLKKELNALNKHCNNSANWRQYEWQAEMISTLSGHINDWLAHIWLCMQEEDIVDMKIVEKAVLFCTETTKKLMNCHTQADHEECTNYLTTVVDASGNNVYEEEHASMKHYVAWMWRELLVTYTSRNFPTDSILENAKRFKLVGKILKLMRKSNVDEGKKENADGYGFWDGHWSDAMKAASIQVRSALKAIPADERRVCPFF
;
A
#
# COMPACT_ATOMS: atom_id res chain seq x y z
N MET A 1 -56.25 -24.54 39.19
CA MET A 1 -57.12 -25.28 38.23
C MET A 1 -58.39 -24.46 38.02
N THR A 2 -59.03 -24.60 36.85
CA THR A 2 -60.03 -23.68 36.21
C THR A 2 -59.38 -22.43 35.62
N GLY A 3 -59.47 -22.11 34.33
CA GLY A 3 -60.38 -22.56 33.28
C GLY A 3 -60.87 -21.30 32.55
N GLY A 4 -60.35 -21.01 31.36
CA GLY A 4 -60.72 -19.83 30.59
C GLY A 4 -60.48 -20.07 29.10
N ASN A 5 -61.55 -20.36 28.38
CA ASN A 5 -61.56 -20.81 27.00
C ASN A 5 -61.97 -19.64 26.07
N LYS A 6 -61.27 -19.55 24.93
CA LYS A 6 -61.71 -19.05 23.60
C LYS A 6 -62.45 -17.70 23.49
N ARG A 7 -61.84 -16.77 22.75
CA ARG A 7 -62.47 -16.20 21.54
C ARG A 7 -61.45 -16.04 20.40
N ARG A 8 -61.78 -16.68 19.27
CA ARG A 8 -61.24 -16.46 17.92
C ARG A 8 -61.77 -15.14 17.36
N ARG A 9 -60.94 -14.37 16.68
CA ARG A 9 -61.36 -13.55 15.52
C ARG A 9 -60.23 -13.58 14.49
N VAL A 10 -60.63 -13.77 13.24
CA VAL A 10 -59.80 -13.99 12.05
C VAL A 10 -59.98 -12.79 11.12
N ASP A 11 -58.87 -12.45 10.44
CA ASP A 11 -58.70 -11.64 9.21
C ASP A 11 -59.03 -10.13 9.27
N THR A 12 -58.35 -9.21 8.58
CA THR A 12 -57.63 -9.21 7.28
C THR A 12 -56.60 -8.06 7.28
N GLY A 13 -55.56 -8.12 6.42
CA GLY A 13 -54.96 -6.89 5.83
C GLY A 13 -53.44 -6.80 5.68
N SER A 14 -52.93 -7.28 4.54
CA SER A 14 -51.98 -6.63 3.62
C SER A 14 -50.69 -5.91 4.13
N GLY A 15 -49.55 -6.63 4.06
CA GLY A 15 -48.20 -6.24 3.54
C GLY A 15 -47.45 -4.98 4.05
N PRO A 16 -46.17 -4.74 3.67
CA PRO A 16 -45.17 -5.56 2.96
C PRO A 16 -44.01 -6.00 3.91
N GLY A 17 -43.30 -7.10 3.72
CA GLY A 17 -42.32 -7.29 2.64
C GLY A 17 -40.91 -6.91 3.13
N THR A 18 -40.10 -7.93 3.42
CA THR A 18 -38.64 -7.95 3.60
C THR A 18 -37.87 -6.88 2.80
N ILE A 19 -36.98 -6.12 3.46
CA ILE A 19 -35.83 -5.51 2.79
C ILE A 19 -34.66 -6.49 2.89
N SER A 20 -34.54 -7.30 1.85
CA SER A 20 -33.34 -8.07 1.52
C SER A 20 -32.17 -7.10 1.30
N SER A 21 -31.02 -7.40 1.88
CA SER A 21 -29.73 -6.74 1.71
C SER A 21 -29.17 -6.78 0.26
N SER A 22 -30.00 -7.03 -0.75
CA SER A 22 -29.60 -7.24 -2.16
C SER A 22 -29.73 -6.02 -3.06
N ASP A 23 -30.28 -4.89 -2.59
CA ASP A 23 -30.60 -3.75 -3.46
C ASP A 23 -29.57 -2.62 -3.44
N ALA A 24 -28.57 -2.64 -2.56
CA ALA A 24 -27.48 -1.64 -2.57
C ALA A 24 -26.37 -1.95 -3.59
N GLN A 25 -26.26 -3.20 -4.08
CA GLN A 25 -25.28 -3.62 -5.10
C GLN A 25 -25.78 -3.47 -6.56
N LYS A 26 -27.09 -3.33 -6.79
CA LYS A 26 -27.67 -3.25 -8.14
C LYS A 26 -27.26 -2.02 -8.97
N PRO A 27 -27.14 -0.80 -8.40
CA PRO A 27 -26.76 0.38 -9.20
C PRO A 27 -25.32 0.27 -9.72
N SER A 28 -24.43 -0.33 -8.93
CA SER A 28 -23.01 -0.54 -9.26
C SER A 28 -22.82 -1.48 -10.46
N MET A 29 -23.51 -2.61 -10.47
CA MET A 29 -23.40 -3.60 -11.56
C MET A 29 -23.98 -3.10 -12.88
N VAL A 30 -25.08 -2.33 -12.85
CA VAL A 30 -25.65 -1.72 -14.06
C VAL A 30 -24.66 -0.73 -14.66
N ARG A 31 -24.06 0.13 -13.82
CA ARG A 31 -23.05 1.10 -14.28
C ARG A 31 -21.78 0.45 -14.82
N LEU A 32 -21.32 -0.63 -14.19
CA LEU A 32 -20.17 -1.41 -14.66
C LEU A 32 -20.44 -2.04 -16.04
N ASN A 33 -21.63 -2.62 -16.24
CA ASN A 33 -22.02 -3.21 -17.51
C ASN A 33 -22.13 -2.16 -18.64
N GLU A 34 -22.62 -0.96 -18.34
CA GLU A 34 -22.62 0.16 -19.30
C GLU A 34 -21.21 0.56 -19.72
N LEU A 35 -20.29 0.67 -18.76
CA LEU A 35 -18.90 1.07 -19.03
C LEU A 35 -18.14 -0.02 -19.79
N ILE A 36 -18.38 -1.30 -19.49
CA ILE A 36 -17.81 -2.44 -20.25
C ILE A 36 -18.35 -2.43 -21.69
N ALA A 37 -19.64 -2.20 -21.87
CA ALA A 37 -20.24 -2.12 -23.21
C ALA A 37 -19.67 -0.95 -24.02
N GLU A 38 -19.44 0.20 -23.38
CA GLU A 38 -18.82 1.36 -24.01
C GLU A 38 -17.34 1.09 -24.36
N ALA A 39 -16.59 0.42 -23.47
CA ALA A 39 -15.20 0.02 -23.71
C ALA A 39 -15.07 -0.95 -24.89
N VAL A 40 -15.93 -1.98 -24.95
CA VAL A 40 -15.93 -2.96 -26.03
C VAL A 40 -16.34 -2.34 -27.37
N LYS A 41 -17.36 -1.46 -27.36
CA LYS A 41 -17.76 -0.71 -28.55
C LYS A 41 -16.60 0.13 -29.08
N TYR A 42 -15.85 0.71 -28.16
CA TYR A 42 -14.75 1.60 -28.49
C TYR A 42 -13.50 0.87 -28.99
N ALA A 43 -13.10 -0.23 -28.34
CA ALA A 43 -11.98 -1.06 -28.76
C ALA A 43 -12.14 -1.59 -30.20
N LYS A 44 -13.39 -1.85 -30.62
CA LYS A 44 -13.73 -2.25 -32.00
C LYS A 44 -13.55 -1.14 -33.05
N THR A 45 -13.44 0.13 -32.62
CA THR A 45 -13.33 1.29 -33.53
C THR A 45 -11.91 1.84 -33.65
N VAL A 46 -10.95 1.32 -32.87
CA VAL A 46 -9.56 1.76 -32.92
C VAL A 46 -8.79 0.91 -33.93
N GLU A 47 -8.54 1.45 -35.12
CA GLU A 47 -7.57 0.87 -36.04
C GLU A 47 -6.13 1.12 -35.54
N PRO A 48 -5.20 0.17 -35.72
CA PRO A 48 -3.82 0.31 -35.23
C PRO A 48 -3.06 1.34 -36.08
N GLY A 49 -3.03 2.59 -35.61
CA GLY A 49 -2.29 3.70 -36.22
C GLY A 49 -1.35 4.40 -35.23
N ARG A 50 -0.21 4.92 -35.73
CA ARG A 50 0.81 5.62 -34.93
C ARG A 50 0.36 7.04 -34.57
N GLY A 51 -0.01 7.24 -33.31
CA GLY A 51 -0.12 8.56 -32.68
C GLY A 51 -1.14 8.60 -31.54
N GLU A 52 -0.86 9.33 -30.46
CA GLU A 52 -1.80 9.60 -29.36
C GLU A 52 -2.96 10.50 -29.81
N GLY A 53 -3.84 9.95 -30.64
CA GLY A 53 -5.04 10.64 -31.10
C GLY A 53 -6.05 10.88 -29.98
N PRO A 54 -7.11 11.67 -30.24
CA PRO A 54 -8.26 11.84 -29.34
C PRO A 54 -8.81 10.50 -28.85
N LEU A 55 -8.60 9.46 -29.65
CA LEU A 55 -9.09 8.15 -29.34
C LEU A 55 -8.37 7.47 -28.15
N ILE A 56 -7.05 7.63 -28.03
CA ILE A 56 -6.29 7.09 -26.90
C ILE A 56 -6.61 7.85 -25.62
N LYS A 57 -6.83 9.17 -25.69
CA LYS A 57 -7.28 9.96 -24.54
C LYS A 57 -8.64 9.48 -24.02
N LYS A 58 -9.58 9.22 -24.92
CA LYS A 58 -10.90 8.69 -24.53
C LYS A 58 -10.81 7.28 -23.96
N ALA A 59 -9.93 6.41 -24.48
CA ALA A 59 -9.66 5.10 -23.89
C ALA A 59 -9.09 5.20 -22.46
N LYS A 60 -8.14 6.13 -22.22
CA LYS A 60 -7.61 6.43 -20.88
C LYS A 60 -8.72 6.90 -19.93
N THR A 61 -9.57 7.84 -20.37
CA THR A 61 -10.71 8.32 -19.57
C THR A 61 -11.70 7.19 -19.23
N LEU A 62 -11.98 6.32 -20.18
CA LEU A 62 -12.91 5.20 -19.99
C LEU A 62 -12.33 4.13 -19.06
N THR A 63 -11.03 3.84 -19.18
CA THR A 63 -10.30 2.93 -18.29
C THR A 63 -10.32 3.47 -16.86
N ASN A 64 -10.08 4.77 -16.67
CA ASN A 64 -10.15 5.42 -15.36
C ASN A 64 -11.58 5.44 -14.80
N SER A 65 -12.59 5.52 -15.67
CA SER A 65 -14.00 5.43 -15.25
C SER A 65 -14.40 4.00 -14.86
N LEU A 66 -13.86 2.99 -15.54
CA LEU A 66 -14.00 1.58 -15.19
C LEU A 66 -13.31 1.26 -13.87
N LEU A 67 -12.07 1.73 -13.66
CA LEU A 67 -11.34 1.57 -12.39
C LEU A 67 -12.12 2.18 -11.20
N LYS A 68 -12.81 3.31 -11.42
CA LYS A 68 -13.69 3.94 -10.41
C LYS A 68 -15.02 3.21 -10.19
N ALA A 69 -15.51 2.49 -11.20
CA ALA A 69 -16.83 1.84 -11.16
C ALA A 69 -16.78 0.36 -10.76
N ILE A 70 -15.62 -0.29 -10.94
CA ILE A 70 -15.32 -1.52 -10.24
C ILE A 70 -15.33 -1.13 -8.75
N PRO A 71 -16.20 -1.73 -7.92
CA PRO A 71 -15.96 -1.69 -6.49
C PRO A 71 -14.61 -2.38 -6.32
N VAL A 72 -13.54 -1.57 -6.20
CA VAL A 72 -12.37 -2.02 -5.48
C VAL A 72 -12.97 -2.48 -4.17
N ASP A 73 -12.93 -3.78 -3.92
CA ASP A 73 -13.11 -4.34 -2.61
C ASP A 73 -12.11 -3.57 -1.75
N SER A 74 -12.49 -2.39 -1.24
CA SER A 74 -11.71 -1.58 -0.33
C SER A 74 -11.83 -2.30 1.00
N LYS A 75 -11.22 -3.48 1.03
CA LYS A 75 -11.16 -4.41 2.15
C LYS A 75 -10.27 -3.82 3.24
N GLY A 76 -10.34 -2.51 3.50
CA GLY A 76 -9.46 -1.77 4.39
C GLY A 76 -8.00 -2.23 4.27
N ILE A 77 -7.28 -2.23 5.38
CA ILE A 77 -5.87 -2.65 5.41
C ILE A 77 -5.72 -4.19 5.46
N GLN A 78 -6.78 -4.95 5.73
CA GLN A 78 -6.75 -6.41 5.98
C GLN A 78 -5.70 -6.82 7.03
N TYR A 79 -5.58 -6.03 8.11
CA TYR A 79 -4.46 -6.15 9.05
C TYR A 79 -4.31 -7.55 9.66
N GLU A 80 -5.38 -8.12 10.20
CA GLU A 80 -5.35 -9.43 10.86
C GLU A 80 -4.96 -10.55 9.89
N GLU A 81 -5.57 -10.57 8.70
CA GLU A 81 -5.32 -11.60 7.69
C GLU A 81 -3.89 -11.53 7.15
N LYS A 82 -3.44 -10.33 6.75
CA LYS A 82 -2.11 -10.13 6.17
C LYS A 82 -1.00 -10.38 7.19
N THR A 83 -1.17 -9.93 8.44
CA THR A 83 -0.20 -10.24 9.50
C THR A 83 -0.13 -11.73 9.80
N ALA A 84 -1.26 -12.44 9.80
CA ALA A 84 -1.27 -13.89 10.03
C ALA A 84 -0.56 -14.66 8.91
N SER A 85 -0.82 -14.30 7.64
CA SER A 85 -0.16 -14.93 6.48
C SER A 85 1.35 -14.72 6.51
N LEU A 86 1.80 -13.47 6.65
CA LEU A 86 3.23 -13.14 6.64
C LEU A 86 3.98 -13.77 7.84
N LYS A 87 3.36 -13.84 9.03
CA LYS A 87 3.95 -14.56 10.18
C LYS A 87 4.14 -16.05 9.86
N LYS A 88 3.15 -16.68 9.23
CA LYS A 88 3.20 -18.10 8.87
C LYS A 88 4.34 -18.35 7.87
N GLU A 89 4.45 -17.53 6.84
CA GLU A 89 5.49 -17.62 5.81
C GLU A 89 6.89 -17.40 6.40
N LEU A 90 7.06 -16.37 7.23
CA LEU A 90 8.33 -16.08 7.90
C LEU A 90 8.75 -17.23 8.83
N ASN A 91 7.80 -17.82 9.56
CA ASN A 91 8.08 -18.97 10.41
C ASN A 91 8.48 -20.21 9.59
N ALA A 92 7.86 -20.41 8.42
CA ALA A 92 8.24 -21.47 7.50
C ALA A 92 9.68 -21.27 6.99
N LEU A 93 10.04 -20.04 6.60
CA LEU A 93 11.40 -19.69 6.18
C LEU A 93 12.42 -19.96 7.30
N ASN A 94 12.17 -19.45 8.51
CA ASN A 94 13.06 -19.67 9.66
C ASN A 94 13.24 -21.16 9.98
N LYS A 95 12.16 -21.95 9.91
CA LYS A 95 12.23 -23.40 10.09
C LYS A 95 13.09 -24.04 9.00
N HIS A 96 12.97 -23.56 7.76
CA HIS A 96 13.78 -24.06 6.66
C HIS A 96 15.26 -23.72 6.89
N CYS A 97 15.60 -22.46 7.15
CA CYS A 97 16.99 -22.03 7.42
C CYS A 97 17.65 -22.81 8.57
N ASN A 98 16.94 -23.08 9.67
CA ASN A 98 17.50 -23.74 10.84
C ASN A 98 17.70 -25.27 10.70
N ASN A 99 16.98 -25.92 9.79
CA ASN A 99 17.03 -27.39 9.63
C ASN A 99 17.85 -27.84 8.42
N SER A 100 18.62 -26.92 7.82
CA SER A 100 19.19 -27.10 6.49
C SER A 100 20.70 -27.42 6.52
N ALA A 101 21.09 -28.61 6.05
CA ALA A 101 22.48 -29.05 5.89
C ALA A 101 22.87 -29.30 4.42
N ASN A 102 22.00 -29.00 3.45
CA ASN A 102 22.14 -29.43 2.06
C ASN A 102 22.13 -28.26 1.06
N TRP A 103 22.99 -28.32 0.03
CA TRP A 103 23.26 -27.21 -0.89
C TRP A 103 22.06 -26.77 -1.76
N ARG A 104 21.13 -27.69 -2.09
CA ARG A 104 19.89 -27.35 -2.83
C ARG A 104 18.91 -26.46 -2.04
N GLN A 105 19.18 -26.22 -0.76
CA GLN A 105 18.31 -25.41 0.08
C GLN A 105 18.49 -23.91 -0.15
N TYR A 106 19.57 -23.49 -0.80
CA TYR A 106 19.78 -22.11 -1.24
C TYR A 106 18.65 -21.62 -2.15
N GLU A 107 18.34 -22.37 -3.22
CA GLU A 107 17.33 -21.99 -4.22
C GLU A 107 15.94 -21.88 -3.61
N TRP A 108 15.59 -22.83 -2.72
CA TRP A 108 14.32 -22.81 -2.01
C TRP A 108 14.22 -21.66 -1.03
N GLN A 109 15.31 -21.33 -0.31
CA GLN A 109 15.33 -20.17 0.56
C GLN A 109 15.18 -18.86 -0.24
N ALA A 110 15.85 -18.77 -1.40
CA ALA A 110 15.72 -17.64 -2.31
C ALA A 110 14.28 -17.45 -2.81
N GLU A 111 13.62 -18.53 -3.23
CA GLU A 111 12.21 -18.50 -3.66
C GLU A 111 11.27 -18.06 -2.52
N MET A 112 11.49 -18.56 -1.30
CA MET A 112 10.71 -18.16 -0.13
C MET A 112 10.94 -16.69 0.24
N ILE A 113 12.18 -16.19 0.17
CA ILE A 113 12.51 -14.77 0.41
C ILE A 113 11.87 -13.88 -0.64
N SER A 114 11.97 -14.25 -1.91
CA SER A 114 11.36 -13.53 -3.03
C SER A 114 9.84 -13.45 -2.87
N THR A 115 9.19 -14.58 -2.56
CA THR A 115 7.75 -14.65 -2.30
C THR A 115 7.33 -13.77 -1.12
N LEU A 116 8.00 -13.89 0.03
CA LEU A 116 7.70 -13.05 1.20
C LEU A 116 7.87 -11.56 0.88
N SER A 117 8.94 -11.22 0.16
CA SER A 117 9.22 -9.84 -0.24
C SER A 117 8.10 -9.32 -1.13
N GLY A 118 7.70 -10.08 -2.16
CA GLY A 118 6.59 -9.75 -3.03
C GLY A 118 5.32 -9.43 -2.24
N HIS A 119 4.94 -10.31 -1.31
CA HIS A 119 3.79 -10.09 -0.44
C HIS A 119 3.90 -8.84 0.44
N ILE A 120 5.09 -8.52 0.96
CA ILE A 120 5.32 -7.28 1.72
C ILE A 120 5.16 -6.07 0.79
N ASN A 121 5.73 -6.10 -0.43
CA ASN A 121 5.66 -4.98 -1.35
C ASN A 121 4.23 -4.70 -1.81
N ASP A 122 3.49 -5.74 -2.17
CA ASP A 122 2.08 -5.64 -2.56
C ASP A 122 1.25 -5.06 -1.42
N TRP A 123 1.51 -5.49 -0.19
CA TRP A 123 0.77 -4.97 0.94
C TRP A 123 1.14 -3.54 1.29
N LEU A 124 2.42 -3.15 1.19
CA LEU A 124 2.84 -1.75 1.35
C LEU A 124 2.18 -0.83 0.30
N ALA A 125 2.08 -1.28 -0.95
CA ALA A 125 1.37 -0.54 -2.00
C ALA A 125 -0.11 -0.36 -1.65
N HIS A 126 -0.75 -1.44 -1.19
CA HIS A 126 -2.15 -1.41 -0.73
C HIS A 126 -2.36 -0.50 0.49
N ILE A 127 -1.44 -0.54 1.47
CA ILE A 127 -1.44 0.36 2.63
C ILE A 127 -1.33 1.81 2.17
N TRP A 128 -0.47 2.12 1.20
CA TRP A 128 -0.34 3.46 0.65
C TRP A 128 -1.66 3.94 0.04
N LEU A 129 -2.33 3.10 -0.75
CA LEU A 129 -3.64 3.42 -1.33
C LEU A 129 -4.68 3.71 -0.25
N CYS A 130 -4.81 2.83 0.74
CA CYS A 130 -5.70 3.02 1.88
C CYS A 130 -5.41 4.31 2.66
N MET A 131 -4.14 4.68 2.80
CA MET A 131 -3.74 5.91 3.50
C MET A 131 -4.20 7.19 2.80
N GLN A 132 -4.38 7.16 1.47
CA GLN A 132 -4.90 8.30 0.72
C GLN A 132 -6.42 8.50 0.88
N GLU A 133 -7.15 7.48 1.36
CA GLU A 133 -8.60 7.54 1.56
C GLU A 133 -8.96 8.09 2.96
N GLU A 134 -8.94 9.43 3.09
CA GLU A 134 -9.01 10.18 4.36
C GLU A 134 -10.16 9.80 5.30
N ASP A 135 -11.32 9.45 4.75
CA ASP A 135 -12.56 9.27 5.52
C ASP A 135 -12.86 7.80 5.89
N ILE A 136 -12.06 6.86 5.40
CA ILE A 136 -12.42 5.43 5.41
C ILE A 136 -11.52 4.62 6.33
N VAL A 137 -10.25 5.01 6.48
CA VAL A 137 -9.23 4.17 7.10
C VAL A 137 -8.69 4.77 8.40
N ASP A 138 -8.72 3.97 9.47
CA ASP A 138 -8.07 4.33 10.72
C ASP A 138 -6.55 4.42 10.52
N MET A 139 -6.02 5.64 10.60
CA MET A 139 -4.60 5.92 10.45
C MET A 139 -3.74 5.17 11.46
N LYS A 140 -4.25 4.84 12.65
CA LYS A 140 -3.51 4.01 13.62
C LYS A 140 -3.31 2.60 13.11
N ILE A 141 -4.24 2.06 12.34
CA ILE A 141 -4.09 0.76 11.68
C ILE A 141 -3.06 0.88 10.53
N VAL A 142 -3.03 2.00 9.79
CA VAL A 142 -1.98 2.28 8.79
C VAL A 142 -0.60 2.21 9.44
N GLU A 143 -0.40 2.93 10.54
CA GLU A 143 0.88 2.94 11.26
C GLU A 143 1.27 1.53 11.73
N LYS A 144 0.33 0.78 12.34
CA LYS A 144 0.56 -0.61 12.77
C LYS A 144 0.94 -1.53 11.62
N ALA A 145 0.34 -1.35 10.44
CA ALA A 145 0.63 -2.15 9.27
C ALA A 145 2.02 -1.85 8.71
N VAL A 146 2.38 -0.57 8.55
CA VAL A 146 3.74 -0.15 8.14
C VAL A 146 4.80 -0.64 9.13
N LEU A 147 4.52 -0.53 10.43
CA LEU A 147 5.40 -1.06 11.48
C LEU A 147 5.58 -2.58 11.35
N PHE A 148 4.51 -3.32 11.13
CA PHE A 148 4.59 -4.77 10.97
C PHE A 148 5.38 -5.17 9.72
N CYS A 149 5.17 -4.51 8.58
CA CYS A 149 5.97 -4.72 7.37
C CYS A 149 7.46 -4.45 7.66
N THR A 150 7.77 -3.36 8.37
CA THR A 150 9.14 -3.01 8.77
C THR A 150 9.78 -4.08 9.66
N GLU A 151 9.06 -4.57 10.66
CA GLU A 151 9.53 -5.65 11.55
C GLU A 151 9.71 -6.98 10.80
N THR A 152 8.83 -7.26 9.84
CA THR A 152 8.90 -8.47 9.01
C THR A 152 10.09 -8.40 8.07
N THR A 153 10.29 -7.29 7.37
CA THR A 153 11.50 -7.01 6.57
C THR A 153 12.75 -7.16 7.42
N LYS A 154 12.78 -6.60 8.64
CA LYS A 154 13.91 -6.79 9.57
C LYS A 154 14.20 -8.26 9.81
N LYS A 155 13.19 -9.05 10.13
CA LYS A 155 13.36 -10.47 10.44
C LYS A 155 13.76 -11.26 9.20
N LEU A 156 13.20 -10.93 8.05
CA LEU A 156 13.54 -11.52 6.76
C LEU A 156 15.03 -11.31 6.47
N MET A 157 15.54 -10.09 6.61
CA MET A 157 16.95 -9.77 6.35
C MET A 157 17.93 -10.30 7.39
N ASN A 158 17.44 -10.75 8.55
CA ASN A 158 18.26 -11.35 9.60
C ASN A 158 18.01 -12.85 9.71
N CYS A 159 17.30 -13.47 8.76
CA CYS A 159 17.23 -14.92 8.73
C CYS A 159 18.61 -15.45 8.33
N HIS A 160 19.06 -16.55 8.94
CA HIS A 160 20.35 -17.17 8.63
C HIS A 160 20.26 -17.96 7.32
N THR A 161 19.73 -17.34 6.28
CA THR A 161 19.68 -17.91 4.94
C THR A 161 21.08 -17.94 4.34
N GLN A 162 21.29 -18.91 3.45
CA GLN A 162 22.46 -18.94 2.58
C GLN A 162 22.22 -18.14 1.29
N ALA A 163 20.97 -17.72 1.01
CA ALA A 163 20.57 -16.94 -0.16
C ALA A 163 21.10 -15.51 -0.12
N ASP A 164 21.52 -14.97 -1.27
CA ASP A 164 21.80 -13.54 -1.37
C ASP A 164 20.48 -12.75 -1.28
N HIS A 165 20.33 -11.99 -0.19
CA HIS A 165 19.16 -11.17 0.06
C HIS A 165 18.98 -10.06 -0.98
N GLU A 166 20.04 -9.46 -1.48
CA GLU A 166 19.93 -8.35 -2.42
C GLU A 166 19.38 -8.85 -3.76
N GLU A 167 19.86 -10.00 -4.24
CA GLU A 167 19.31 -10.65 -5.44
C GLU A 167 17.83 -11.04 -5.28
N CYS A 168 17.44 -11.51 -4.10
CA CYS A 168 16.08 -11.99 -3.85
C CYS A 168 15.06 -10.87 -3.55
N THR A 169 15.53 -9.64 -3.27
CA THR A 169 14.66 -8.53 -2.84
C THR A 169 14.73 -7.29 -3.73
N ASN A 170 15.60 -7.29 -4.73
CA ASN A 170 15.70 -6.22 -5.72
C ASN A 170 14.86 -6.54 -6.96
N TYR A 171 13.62 -6.08 -6.97
CA TYR A 171 12.74 -6.15 -8.14
C TYR A 171 12.08 -4.79 -8.39
N LEU A 172 11.58 -4.60 -9.63
CA LEU A 172 10.81 -3.42 -9.98
C LEU A 172 9.66 -3.26 -9.00
N THR A 173 9.67 -2.16 -8.25
CA THR A 173 8.63 -1.85 -7.28
C THR A 173 7.84 -0.67 -7.80
N THR A 174 6.55 -0.89 -8.05
CA THR A 174 5.64 0.11 -8.60
C THR A 174 4.43 0.28 -7.70
N VAL A 175 4.04 1.52 -7.44
CA VAL A 175 2.77 1.88 -6.82
C VAL A 175 2.00 2.75 -7.78
N VAL A 176 0.77 2.35 -8.07
CA VAL A 176 -0.13 3.04 -8.99
C VAL A 176 -1.31 3.58 -8.19
N ASP A 177 -1.62 4.87 -8.34
CA ASP A 177 -2.78 5.47 -7.69
C ASP A 177 -4.12 4.99 -8.29
N ALA A 178 -5.24 5.35 -7.65
CA ALA A 178 -6.58 5.02 -8.13
C ALA A 178 -6.91 5.62 -9.53
N SER A 179 -6.11 6.56 -10.02
CA SER A 179 -6.25 7.16 -11.36
C SER A 179 -5.35 6.51 -12.41
N GLY A 180 -4.57 5.48 -12.05
CA GLY A 180 -3.66 4.79 -12.94
C GLY A 180 -2.29 5.47 -13.11
N ASN A 181 -1.93 6.45 -12.27
CA ASN A 181 -0.63 7.11 -12.34
C ASN A 181 0.39 6.41 -11.43
N ASN A 182 1.63 6.25 -11.91
CA ASN A 182 2.74 5.79 -11.08
C ASN A 182 3.10 6.87 -10.06
N VAL A 183 2.93 6.56 -8.78
CA VAL A 183 3.32 7.43 -7.65
C VAL A 183 4.66 7.01 -7.04
N TYR A 184 5.10 5.80 -7.40
CA TYR A 184 6.42 5.26 -7.08
C TYR A 184 6.75 4.22 -8.16
N GLU A 185 7.97 4.27 -8.70
CA GLU A 185 8.45 3.29 -9.67
C GLU A 185 9.97 3.25 -9.62
N GLU A 186 10.54 2.26 -8.94
CA GLU A 186 11.99 2.21 -8.76
C GLU A 186 12.54 0.86 -9.19
N GLU A 187 13.43 0.91 -10.18
CA GLU A 187 14.11 -0.26 -10.70
C GLU A 187 15.21 -0.66 -9.70
N HIS A 188 15.24 -1.93 -9.29
CA HIS A 188 16.17 -2.44 -8.29
C HIS A 188 16.08 -1.75 -6.91
N ALA A 189 14.92 -1.19 -6.54
CA ALA A 189 14.73 -0.72 -5.17
C ALA A 189 14.85 -1.88 -4.18
N SER A 190 15.84 -1.80 -3.28
CA SER A 190 15.86 -2.69 -2.12
C SER A 190 14.60 -2.51 -1.29
N MET A 191 14.12 -3.60 -0.69
CA MET A 191 13.01 -3.58 0.27
C MET A 191 13.21 -2.53 1.38
N LYS A 192 14.46 -2.32 1.83
CA LYS A 192 14.84 -1.28 2.80
C LYS A 192 14.50 0.13 2.30
N HIS A 193 14.78 0.40 1.02
CA HIS A 193 14.49 1.68 0.40
C HIS A 193 12.98 1.92 0.33
N TYR A 194 12.22 0.93 -0.12
CA TYR A 194 10.77 1.05 -0.24
C TYR A 194 10.09 1.21 1.13
N VAL A 195 10.55 0.49 2.16
CA VAL A 195 10.10 0.71 3.54
C VAL A 195 10.40 2.14 3.99
N ALA A 196 11.61 2.67 3.73
CA ALA A 196 11.94 4.06 4.07
C ALA A 196 11.06 5.08 3.33
N TRP A 197 10.70 4.81 2.07
CA TRP A 197 9.73 5.60 1.31
C TRP A 197 8.35 5.57 1.96
N MET A 198 7.86 4.40 2.38
CA MET A 198 6.59 4.29 3.11
C MET A 198 6.57 5.05 4.44
N TRP A 199 7.66 5.02 5.21
CA TRP A 199 7.77 5.83 6.43
C TRP A 199 7.78 7.34 6.14
N ARG A 200 8.41 7.76 5.04
CA ARG A 200 8.37 9.15 4.57
C ARG A 200 6.93 9.56 4.25
N GLU A 201 6.22 8.77 3.45
CA GLU A 201 4.83 9.03 3.09
C GLU A 201 3.96 9.14 4.34
N LEU A 202 4.10 8.19 5.28
CA LEU A 202 3.35 8.19 6.54
C LEU A 202 3.59 9.46 7.37
N LEU A 203 4.85 9.86 7.56
CA LEU A 203 5.20 11.10 8.29
C LEU A 203 4.60 12.35 7.63
N VAL A 204 4.70 12.44 6.29
CA VAL A 204 4.20 13.60 5.54
C VAL A 204 2.68 13.66 5.61
N THR A 205 1.99 12.55 5.40
CA THR A 205 0.53 12.46 5.48
C THR A 205 0.02 12.80 6.88
N TYR A 206 0.62 12.25 7.93
CA TYR A 206 0.23 12.57 9.30
C TYR A 206 0.42 14.05 9.61
N THR A 207 1.58 14.60 9.24
CA THR A 207 1.89 16.02 9.47
C THR A 207 0.93 16.92 8.69
N SER A 208 0.62 16.63 7.42
CA SER A 208 -0.31 17.44 6.63
C SER A 208 -1.74 17.43 7.17
N ARG A 209 -2.12 16.36 7.87
CA ARG A 209 -3.44 16.20 8.49
C ARG A 209 -3.46 16.63 9.96
N ASN A 210 -2.37 17.21 10.46
CA ASN A 210 -2.19 17.60 11.87
C ASN A 210 -2.40 16.44 12.87
N PHE A 211 -2.07 15.21 12.47
CA PHE A 211 -2.05 14.07 13.38
C PHE A 211 -0.73 14.02 14.16
N PRO A 212 -0.74 13.49 15.41
CA PRO A 212 0.49 13.30 16.19
C PRO A 212 1.50 12.39 15.46
N THR A 213 2.77 12.79 15.40
CA THR A 213 3.83 12.03 14.70
C THR A 213 4.87 11.41 15.62
N ASP A 214 4.74 11.59 16.94
CA ASP A 214 5.76 11.16 17.92
C ASP A 214 6.06 9.66 17.83
N SER A 215 5.02 8.81 17.78
CA SER A 215 5.17 7.36 17.66
C SER A 215 5.85 6.95 16.36
N ILE A 216 5.54 7.65 15.25
CA ILE A 216 6.12 7.41 13.94
C ILE A 216 7.61 7.77 13.95
N LEU A 217 7.97 8.90 14.56
CA LEU A 217 9.36 9.34 14.72
C LEU A 217 10.15 8.40 15.63
N GLU A 218 9.59 7.96 16.75
CA GLU A 218 10.20 6.98 17.64
C GLU A 218 10.47 5.65 16.93
N ASN A 219 9.51 5.15 16.14
CA ASN A 219 9.71 3.95 15.34
C ASN A 219 10.78 4.16 14.26
N ALA A 220 10.76 5.29 13.54
CA ALA A 220 11.80 5.61 12.55
C ALA A 220 13.21 5.63 13.18
N LYS A 221 13.34 6.12 14.42
CA LYS A 221 14.59 6.04 15.20
C LYS A 221 14.94 4.60 15.59
N ARG A 222 13.98 3.85 16.14
CA ARG A 222 14.15 2.44 16.55
C ARG A 222 14.67 1.56 15.41
N PHE A 223 14.21 1.81 14.18
CA PHE A 223 14.67 1.10 12.98
C PHE A 223 15.82 1.78 12.25
N LYS A 224 16.34 2.91 12.76
CA LYS A 224 17.43 3.69 12.17
C LYS A 224 17.16 4.12 10.72
N LEU A 225 15.90 4.45 10.44
CA LEU A 225 15.42 4.88 9.11
C LEU A 225 15.55 6.38 8.89
N VAL A 226 15.76 7.17 9.94
CA VAL A 226 15.81 8.65 9.89
C VAL A 226 16.74 9.15 8.79
N GLY A 227 17.96 8.62 8.70
CA GLY A 227 18.92 9.00 7.66
C GLY A 227 18.45 8.67 6.24
N LYS A 228 17.78 7.53 6.05
CA LYS A 228 17.20 7.12 4.75
C LYS A 228 16.04 8.01 4.37
N ILE A 229 15.09 8.24 5.29
CA ILE A 229 13.95 9.13 5.08
C ILE A 229 14.46 10.54 4.70
N LEU A 230 15.47 11.07 5.38
CA LEU A 230 16.06 12.37 5.06
C LEU A 230 16.66 12.46 3.64
N LYS A 231 17.19 11.35 3.10
CA LYS A 231 17.72 11.27 1.73
C LYS A 231 16.60 11.23 0.68
N LEU A 232 15.44 10.70 1.04
CA LEU A 232 14.22 10.67 0.20
C LEU A 232 13.44 11.99 0.19
N MET A 233 13.89 12.99 0.95
CA MET A 233 13.25 14.29 1.05
C MET A 233 14.12 15.36 0.41
N ARG A 234 13.51 16.20 -0.42
CA ARG A 234 14.20 17.32 -1.09
C ARG A 234 14.86 18.26 -0.09
N LYS A 235 16.05 18.74 -0.43
CA LYS A 235 16.64 19.93 0.19
C LYS A 235 16.07 21.15 -0.52
N SER A 236 15.34 21.99 0.21
CA SER A 236 14.91 23.31 -0.29
C SER A 236 16.08 24.04 -0.94
N ASN A 237 15.83 24.64 -2.12
CA ASN A 237 16.79 25.37 -2.96
C ASN A 237 17.87 24.53 -3.68
N VAL A 238 18.19 23.33 -3.20
CA VAL A 238 19.24 22.48 -3.81
C VAL A 238 18.65 21.47 -4.78
N ASP A 239 17.49 20.91 -4.45
CA ASP A 239 16.86 19.82 -5.20
C ASP A 239 15.60 20.27 -5.97
N GLU A 240 15.43 21.58 -6.14
CA GLU A 240 14.34 22.14 -6.93
C GLU A 240 14.46 21.71 -8.40
N GLY A 241 13.37 21.21 -8.98
CA GLY A 241 13.32 20.71 -10.36
C GLY A 241 14.02 19.37 -10.61
N LYS A 242 14.73 18.80 -9.63
CA LYS A 242 15.39 17.48 -9.80
C LYS A 242 14.39 16.33 -9.76
N LYS A 243 14.64 15.25 -10.49
CA LYS A 243 13.83 14.03 -10.38
C LYS A 243 14.35 13.06 -9.33
N GLU A 244 15.67 13.01 -9.17
CA GLU A 244 16.38 12.04 -8.33
C GLU A 244 17.24 12.72 -7.26
N ASN A 245 17.53 11.96 -6.20
CA ASN A 245 18.43 12.34 -5.13
C ASN A 245 19.90 11.99 -5.47
N ALA A 246 20.82 12.28 -4.54
CA ALA A 246 22.25 12.04 -4.75
C ALA A 246 22.65 10.56 -4.83
N ASP A 247 21.78 9.65 -4.40
CA ASP A 247 21.99 8.20 -4.46
C ASP A 247 21.36 7.59 -5.75
N GLY A 248 20.80 8.41 -6.65
CA GLY A 248 20.18 7.98 -7.91
C GLY A 248 18.70 7.57 -7.79
N TYR A 249 18.10 7.64 -6.60
CA TYR A 249 16.70 7.27 -6.39
C TYR A 249 15.76 8.44 -6.66
N GLY A 250 14.59 8.15 -7.22
CA GLY A 250 13.56 9.16 -7.47
C GLY A 250 13.04 9.80 -6.17
N PHE A 251 12.72 11.10 -6.23
CA PHE A 251 12.05 11.77 -5.12
C PHE A 251 10.58 11.35 -4.98
N TRP A 252 9.92 10.88 -6.05
CA TRP A 252 8.56 10.32 -5.99
C TRP A 252 7.60 11.12 -5.12
N ASP A 253 7.53 12.44 -5.33
CA ASP A 253 6.74 13.39 -4.53
C ASP A 253 5.79 14.23 -5.39
N GLY A 254 5.64 13.87 -6.67
CA GLY A 254 4.76 14.56 -7.62
C GLY A 254 3.27 14.42 -7.29
N HIS A 255 2.89 13.36 -6.57
CA HIS A 255 1.52 13.13 -6.11
C HIS A 255 1.15 13.89 -4.84
N TRP A 256 2.12 14.53 -4.18
CA TRP A 256 1.85 15.28 -2.96
C TRP A 256 0.99 16.52 -3.22
N SER A 257 -0.06 16.67 -2.43
CA SER A 257 -0.81 17.91 -2.34
C SER A 257 0.05 19.06 -1.80
N ASP A 258 -0.41 20.29 -1.94
CA ASP A 258 0.34 21.45 -1.42
C ASP A 258 0.47 21.41 0.11
N ALA A 259 -0.52 20.85 0.81
CA ALA A 259 -0.45 20.60 2.24
C ALA A 259 0.65 19.56 2.58
N MET A 260 0.77 18.49 1.79
CA MET A 260 1.84 17.50 1.95
C MET A 260 3.22 18.08 1.63
N LYS A 261 3.35 18.91 0.60
CA LYS A 261 4.60 19.62 0.30
C LYS A 261 5.01 20.54 1.45
N ALA A 262 4.08 21.30 2.02
CA ALA A 262 4.35 22.13 3.19
C ALA A 262 4.73 21.30 4.42
N ALA A 263 4.02 20.20 4.68
CA ALA A 263 4.31 19.26 5.74
C ALA A 263 5.70 18.62 5.59
N SER A 264 6.13 18.32 4.36
CA SER A 264 7.46 17.76 4.09
C SER A 264 8.60 18.66 4.59
N ILE A 265 8.43 19.98 4.54
CA ILE A 265 9.43 20.94 5.06
C ILE A 265 9.52 20.83 6.59
N GLN A 266 8.37 20.69 7.26
CA GLN A 266 8.30 20.53 8.72
C GLN A 266 8.90 19.19 9.15
N VAL A 267 8.49 18.08 8.51
CA VAL A 267 9.03 16.73 8.75
C VAL A 267 10.54 16.72 8.57
N ARG A 268 11.05 17.29 7.47
CA ARG A 268 12.50 17.36 7.22
C ARG A 268 13.24 18.11 8.33
N SER A 269 12.66 19.20 8.82
CA SER A 269 13.26 20.01 9.89
C SER A 269 13.29 19.21 11.20
N ALA A 270 12.19 18.54 11.55
CA ALA A 270 12.11 17.66 12.72
C ALA A 270 13.15 16.52 12.66
N LEU A 271 13.26 15.84 11.52
CA LEU A 271 14.24 14.77 11.32
C LEU A 271 15.69 15.27 11.38
N LYS A 272 15.95 16.52 10.96
CA LYS A 272 17.28 17.14 11.07
C LYS A 272 17.66 17.51 12.50
N ALA A 273 16.68 17.80 13.36
CA ALA A 273 16.89 18.11 14.76
C ALA A 273 17.27 16.87 15.59
N ILE A 274 17.00 15.66 15.08
CA ILE A 274 17.45 14.41 15.70
C ILE A 274 19.00 14.35 15.71
N PRO A 275 19.63 13.97 16.83
CA PRO A 275 21.09 13.85 16.95
C PRO A 275 21.74 13.03 15.83
N ALA A 276 22.99 13.38 15.45
CA ALA A 276 23.68 12.75 14.32
C ALA A 276 23.93 11.25 14.48
N ASP A 277 24.17 10.79 15.70
CA ASP A 277 24.35 9.39 16.07
C ASP A 277 23.05 8.57 15.90
N GLU A 278 21.90 9.16 16.22
CA GLU A 278 20.57 8.58 15.98
C GLU A 278 20.17 8.60 14.49
N ARG A 279 20.79 9.47 13.67
CA ARG A 279 20.57 9.53 12.22
C ARG A 279 21.40 8.51 11.43
N ARG A 280 22.34 7.81 12.07
CA ARG A 280 23.19 6.82 11.37
C ARG A 280 22.34 5.67 10.83
N VAL A 281 22.50 5.41 9.55
CA VAL A 281 21.87 4.28 8.86
C VAL A 281 22.41 2.99 9.47
N CYS A 282 21.53 2.07 9.85
CA CYS A 282 21.96 0.73 10.26
C CYS A 282 22.49 -0.01 9.04
N PRO A 283 23.62 -0.73 9.06
CA PRO A 283 24.00 -1.57 7.92
C PRO A 283 22.95 -2.66 7.64
N PHE A 284 22.26 -3.10 8.69
CA PHE A 284 21.15 -4.05 8.61
C PHE A 284 19.80 -3.39 8.27
N PHE A 285 19.75 -2.07 8.03
CA PHE A 285 18.57 -1.32 7.58
C PHE A 285 18.78 -0.27 6.50
#